data_AF-A0A4U0NJ86-F1
#
_entry.id   AF-A0A4U0NJ86-F1
#
_cell.length_a   1.000
_cell.length_b   1.000
_cell.length_c   1.000
_cell.angle_alpha   90.00
_cell.angle_beta   90.00
_cell.angle_gamma   90.00
#
_symmetry.space_group_name_H-M   'P 1'
#
loop_
_entity.id
_entity.type
_entity.pdbx_description
1 polymer ?
#
loop_
_entity_poly.entity_id
_entity_poly.type
_entity_poly.pdbx_seq_one_letter_code
_entity_poly.pdbx_strand_id
1 'polypeptide(L)'
;MVTQAEWERVQGELCFGQVFTGTVVRVPRPGAIGVFVDIGLSVGGFVDVVLLPRRRTEDWPVEGTVTDFEVWWVHSDHQQVRLKPSDPKYLCEDFADFVAQFRPTWPSEIGEAVRRPRPSSL
;
A
#
# COMPACT_ATOMS: atom_id res chain seq x y z
N MET A 1 -17.06 -8.41 -4.92
CA MET A 1 -16.99 -6.94 -5.03
C MET A 1 -17.41 -6.36 -3.69
N VAL A 2 -16.63 -5.41 -3.16
CA VAL A 2 -16.92 -4.74 -1.89
C VAL A 2 -17.94 -3.64 -2.14
N THR A 3 -18.86 -3.40 -1.20
CA THR A 3 -19.84 -2.30 -1.36
C THR A 3 -19.15 -0.96 -1.17
N GLN A 4 -19.71 0.10 -1.76
CA GLN A 4 -19.17 1.45 -1.56
C GLN A 4 -19.19 1.87 -0.08
N ALA A 5 -20.23 1.50 0.67
CA ALA A 5 -20.33 1.78 2.10
C ALA A 5 -19.24 1.07 2.92
N GLU A 6 -18.98 -0.20 2.60
CA GLU A 6 -17.92 -0.97 3.26
C GLU A 6 -16.53 -0.41 2.94
N TRP A 7 -16.32 0.04 1.68
CA TRP A 7 -15.08 0.72 1.31
C TRP A 7 -14.88 2.01 2.09
N GLU A 8 -15.90 2.86 2.16
CA GLU A 8 -15.85 4.13 2.90
C GLU A 8 -15.59 3.95 4.39
N ARG A 9 -16.13 2.86 4.98
CA ARG A 9 -15.86 2.47 6.37
C ARG A 9 -14.39 2.10 6.55
N VAL A 10 -13.86 1.20 5.72
CA VAL A 10 -12.45 0.81 5.75
C VAL A 10 -11.55 2.04 5.60
N GLN A 11 -11.80 2.91 4.63
CA GLN A 11 -11.02 4.14 4.44
C GLN A 11 -11.02 5.07 5.66
N GLY A 12 -12.14 5.15 6.39
CA GLY A 12 -12.25 5.98 7.59
C GLY A 12 -11.48 5.46 8.79
N GLU A 13 -11.09 4.18 8.78
CA GLU A 13 -10.34 3.52 9.85
C GLU A 13 -8.82 3.45 9.59
N LEU A 14 -8.37 3.81 8.37
CA LEU A 14 -6.97 3.71 7.97
C LEU A 14 -6.19 5.00 8.25
N CYS A 15 -4.95 4.82 8.73
CA CYS A 15 -3.94 5.88 8.78
C CYS A 15 -2.77 5.58 7.83
N PHE A 16 -2.15 6.62 7.28
CA PHE A 16 -0.91 6.46 6.53
C PHE A 16 0.19 5.87 7.41
N GLY A 17 0.99 4.95 6.86
CA GLY A 17 2.04 4.26 7.59
C GLY A 17 1.55 3.21 8.59
N GLN A 18 0.23 3.01 8.73
CA GLN A 18 -0.31 1.89 9.51
C GLN A 18 0.20 0.57 8.94
N VAL A 19 0.71 -0.29 9.83
CA VAL A 19 1.33 -1.56 9.45
C VAL A 19 0.30 -2.69 9.52
N PHE A 20 0.27 -3.51 8.47
CA PHE A 20 -0.44 -4.78 8.40
C PHE A 20 0.54 -5.90 8.07
N THR A 21 0.47 -7.00 8.82
CA THR A 21 1.04 -8.27 8.36
C THR A 21 0.15 -8.81 7.25
N GLY A 22 0.72 -8.98 6.05
CA GLY A 22 -0.01 -9.42 4.87
C GLY A 22 0.63 -10.63 4.20
N THR A 23 -0.18 -11.35 3.42
CA THR A 23 0.28 -12.48 2.59
C THR A 23 0.22 -12.09 1.13
N VAL A 24 1.31 -12.26 0.38
CA VAL A 24 1.30 -12.07 -1.07
C VAL A 24 0.45 -13.17 -1.71
N VAL A 25 -0.64 -12.79 -2.35
CA VAL A 25 -1.59 -13.73 -2.96
C VAL A 25 -1.45 -13.83 -4.46
N ARG A 26 -0.79 -12.85 -5.11
CA ARG A 26 -0.58 -12.87 -6.55
C ARG A 26 0.55 -11.94 -7.01
N VAL A 27 1.38 -12.41 -7.95
CA VAL A 27 2.42 -11.59 -8.58
C VAL A 27 2.29 -11.61 -10.11
N PRO A 28 1.35 -10.84 -10.69
CA PRO A 28 1.16 -10.85 -12.14
C PRO A 28 2.28 -10.06 -12.83
N ARG A 29 2.95 -10.67 -13.81
CA ARG A 29 4.01 -10.06 -14.63
C ARG A 29 5.06 -9.32 -13.75
N PRO A 30 5.93 -10.08 -13.03
CA PRO A 30 7.03 -9.49 -12.27
C PRO A 30 7.82 -8.49 -13.11
N GLY A 31 8.18 -7.34 -12.51
CA GLY A 31 8.84 -6.23 -13.18
C GLY A 31 7.92 -5.25 -13.92
N ALA A 32 6.61 -5.50 -14.01
CA ALA A 32 5.70 -4.66 -14.80
C ALA A 32 4.44 -4.15 -14.07
N ILE A 33 3.85 -4.92 -13.16
CA ILE A 33 2.54 -4.55 -12.55
C ILE A 33 2.68 -4.22 -11.06
N GLY A 34 3.10 -5.19 -10.26
CA GLY A 34 3.10 -5.08 -8.80
C GLY A 34 2.66 -6.38 -8.14
N VAL A 35 2.44 -6.36 -6.82
CA VAL A 35 2.03 -7.54 -6.04
C VAL A 35 0.69 -7.30 -5.34
N PHE A 36 -0.19 -8.31 -5.36
CA PHE A 36 -1.43 -8.31 -4.60
C PHE A 36 -1.19 -8.95 -3.24
N VAL A 37 -1.75 -8.33 -2.20
CA VAL A 37 -1.56 -8.72 -0.81
C VAL A 37 -2.90 -8.87 -0.12
N ASP A 38 -3.12 -9.98 0.56
CA ASP A 38 -4.19 -10.10 1.54
C ASP A 38 -3.70 -9.53 2.88
N ILE A 39 -4.41 -8.54 3.41
CA ILE A 39 -4.11 -7.84 4.67
C ILE A 39 -5.19 -8.06 5.73
N GLY A 40 -6.07 -9.05 5.54
CA GLY A 40 -7.14 -9.38 6.50
C GLY A 40 -8.29 -8.39 6.55
N LEU A 41 -8.34 -7.44 5.62
CA LEU A 41 -9.48 -6.53 5.44
C LEU A 41 -10.43 -7.07 4.35
N SER A 42 -11.65 -6.55 4.30
CA SER A 42 -12.60 -6.86 3.23
C SER A 42 -12.13 -6.39 1.85
N VAL A 43 -11.15 -5.47 1.81
CA VAL A 43 -10.51 -4.94 0.60
C VAL A 43 -9.05 -5.39 0.55
N GLY A 44 -8.60 -5.88 -0.61
CA GLY A 44 -7.22 -6.31 -0.81
C GLY A 44 -6.22 -5.15 -0.85
N GLY A 45 -4.96 -5.47 -0.55
CA GLY A 45 -3.81 -4.60 -0.70
C GLY A 45 -3.09 -4.78 -2.04
N PHE A 46 -2.34 -3.77 -2.45
CA PHE A 46 -1.48 -3.83 -3.63
C PHE A 46 -0.24 -2.96 -3.49
N VAL A 47 0.92 -3.52 -3.83
CA VAL A 47 2.16 -2.76 -3.93
C VAL A 47 2.45 -2.49 -5.41
N ASP A 48 2.54 -1.22 -5.77
CA ASP A 48 2.89 -0.80 -7.13
C ASP A 48 4.33 -1.19 -7.49
N VAL A 49 4.54 -1.62 -8.74
CA VAL A 49 5.85 -1.99 -9.29
C VAL A 49 6.95 -0.96 -9.00
N VAL A 50 6.61 0.33 -8.96
CA VAL A 50 7.58 1.42 -8.74
C VAL A 50 8.22 1.39 -7.35
N LEU A 51 7.57 0.74 -6.38
CA LEU A 51 8.04 0.56 -5.01
C LEU A 51 8.84 -0.72 -4.81
N LEU A 52 8.89 -1.62 -5.80
CA LEU A 52 9.56 -2.91 -5.72
C LEU A 52 10.97 -2.85 -6.34
N PRO A 53 11.86 -3.82 -6.02
CA PRO A 53 13.22 -3.88 -6.59
C PRO A 53 13.18 -3.86 -8.12
N ARG A 54 13.95 -2.96 -8.74
CA ARG A 54 13.89 -2.76 -10.19
C ARG A 54 14.94 -3.55 -10.94
N ARG A 55 16.07 -3.83 -10.31
CA ARG A 55 17.21 -4.51 -10.96
C ARG A 55 16.96 -5.99 -11.17
N ARG A 56 16.27 -6.64 -10.24
CA ARG A 56 16.07 -8.09 -10.20
C ARG A 56 14.66 -8.41 -9.74
N THR A 57 13.90 -9.05 -10.62
CA THR A 57 12.52 -9.45 -10.29
C THR A 57 12.49 -10.63 -9.32
N GLU A 58 13.59 -11.37 -9.17
CA GLU A 58 13.69 -12.48 -8.20
C GLU A 58 13.71 -11.96 -6.75
N ASP A 59 14.04 -10.68 -6.56
CA ASP A 59 14.06 -10.04 -5.24
C ASP A 59 12.66 -9.57 -4.81
N TRP A 60 11.65 -9.72 -5.67
CA TRP A 60 10.25 -9.43 -5.30
C TRP A 60 9.73 -10.48 -4.31
N PRO A 61 8.80 -10.11 -3.41
CA PRO A 61 8.12 -11.10 -2.61
C PRO A 61 7.26 -12.00 -3.53
N VAL A 62 7.37 -13.32 -3.34
CA VAL A 62 6.64 -14.33 -4.13
C VAL A 62 5.30 -14.68 -3.48
N GLU A 63 4.40 -15.34 -4.22
CA GLU A 63 3.13 -15.83 -3.66
C GLU A 63 3.36 -16.71 -2.42
N GLY A 64 2.57 -16.48 -1.38
CA GLY A 64 2.72 -17.11 -0.07
C GLY A 64 3.69 -16.40 0.87
N THR A 65 4.44 -15.39 0.42
CA THR A 65 5.29 -14.58 1.30
C THR A 65 4.44 -13.84 2.33
N VAL A 66 4.74 -14.03 3.62
CA VAL A 66 4.15 -13.29 4.73
C VAL A 66 5.15 -12.25 5.21
N THR A 67 4.76 -10.98 5.21
CA THR A 67 5.60 -9.86 5.65
C THR A 67 4.74 -8.65 6.01
N ASP A 68 5.37 -7.64 6.60
CA ASP A 68 4.71 -6.40 6.99
C ASP A 68 4.69 -5.37 5.86
N PHE A 69 3.57 -4.66 5.77
CA PHE A 69 3.30 -3.61 4.79
C PHE A 69 2.69 -2.39 5.46
N GLU A 70 3.13 -1.20 5.03
CA GLU A 70 2.56 0.08 5.43
C GLU A 70 1.47 0.53 4.46
N VAL A 71 0.39 1.11 4.99
CA VAL A 71 -0.60 1.85 4.20
C VAL A 71 0.10 3.03 3.54
N TRP A 72 0.31 2.91 2.23
CA TRP A 72 1.00 3.91 1.44
C TRP A 72 0.02 4.94 0.90
N TRP A 73 -1.01 4.48 0.20
CA TRP A 73 -1.95 5.38 -0.47
C TRP A 73 -3.33 4.73 -0.56
N VAL A 74 -4.36 5.55 -0.74
CA VAL A 74 -5.69 5.04 -1.08
C VAL A 74 -6.29 5.93 -2.17
N HIS A 75 -6.76 5.30 -3.23
CA HIS A 75 -7.50 5.97 -4.29
C HIS A 75 -8.96 6.17 -3.86
N SER A 76 -9.56 7.30 -4.24
CA SER A 76 -10.98 7.56 -3.99
C SER A 76 -11.90 6.77 -4.92
N ASP A 77 -11.42 6.38 -6.10
CA ASP A 77 -12.15 5.77 -7.21
C ASP A 77 -11.88 4.26 -7.36
N HIS A 78 -10.79 3.74 -6.79
CA HIS A 78 -10.46 2.32 -6.80
C HIS A 78 -10.50 1.72 -5.38
N GLN A 79 -11.31 0.67 -5.21
CA GLN A 79 -11.44 -0.09 -3.97
C GLN A 79 -10.23 -1.01 -3.76
N GLN A 80 -9.09 -0.42 -3.42
CA GLN A 80 -7.84 -1.13 -3.13
C GLN A 80 -6.93 -0.25 -2.27
N VAL A 81 -6.31 -0.84 -1.24
CA VAL A 81 -5.31 -0.15 -0.42
C VAL A 81 -3.95 -0.28 -1.11
N ARG A 82 -3.30 0.86 -1.42
CA ARG A 82 -1.91 0.83 -1.89
C ARG A 82 -1.00 0.68 -0.70
N LEU A 83 -0.05 -0.24 -0.83
CA LEU A 83 0.86 -0.65 0.22
C LEU A 83 2.30 -0.35 -0.18
N LYS A 84 3.12 -0.13 0.84
CA LYS A 84 4.58 -0.07 0.74
C LYS A 84 5.16 -1.20 1.61
N PRO A 85 6.08 -2.03 1.12
CA PRO A 85 6.79 -2.98 1.96
C PRO A 85 7.51 -2.31 3.14
N SER A 86 7.43 -2.90 4.33
CA SER A 86 8.18 -2.41 5.49
C SER A 86 9.61 -2.94 5.52
N ASP A 87 9.84 -4.16 5.02
CA ASP A 87 11.17 -4.73 4.86
C ASP A 87 11.91 -4.05 3.68
N PRO A 88 13.03 -3.34 3.92
CA PRO A 88 13.76 -2.63 2.88
C PRO A 88 14.26 -3.53 1.74
N LYS A 89 14.41 -4.85 1.95
CA LYS A 89 14.83 -5.76 0.88
C LYS A 89 13.80 -5.85 -0.26
N TYR A 90 12.54 -5.54 0.03
CA TYR A 90 11.44 -5.52 -0.94
C TYR A 90 11.14 -4.11 -1.45
N LEU A 91 11.95 -3.11 -1.11
CA LEU A 91 11.82 -1.76 -1.64
C LEU A 91 12.72 -1.55 -2.86
N CYS A 92 12.31 -0.64 -3.74
CA CYS A 92 13.17 -0.16 -4.81
C CYS A 92 14.45 0.46 -4.24
N GLU A 93 15.55 0.31 -4.96
CA GLU A 93 16.90 0.62 -4.48
C GLU A 93 17.10 2.12 -4.19
N ASP A 94 16.32 2.96 -4.87
CA ASP A 94 16.30 4.43 -4.81
C ASP A 94 15.11 4.98 -4.02
N PHE A 95 14.50 4.19 -3.12
CA PHE A 95 13.25 4.57 -2.45
C PHE A 95 13.30 5.94 -1.75
N ALA A 96 14.41 6.28 -1.10
CA ALA A 96 14.56 7.58 -0.43
C ALA A 96 14.49 8.75 -1.44
N ASP A 97 15.16 8.62 -2.58
CA ASP A 97 15.14 9.64 -3.64
C ASP A 97 13.76 9.71 -4.30
N PHE A 98 13.12 8.55 -4.52
CA PHE A 98 11.74 8.47 -5.01
C PHE A 98 10.76 9.21 -4.09
N VAL A 99 10.83 9.00 -2.77
CA VAL A 99 10.00 9.72 -1.80
C VAL A 99 10.29 11.20 -1.85
N ALA A 100 11.56 11.61 -1.82
CA ALA A 100 11.93 13.03 -1.87
C ALA A 100 11.40 13.74 -3.13
N GLN A 101 11.35 13.04 -4.27
CA GLN A 101 10.88 13.60 -5.53
C GLN A 101 9.35 13.60 -5.66
N PHE A 102 8.67 12.50 -5.32
CA PHE A 102 7.26 12.29 -5.66
C PHE A 102 6.31 12.43 -4.46
N ARG A 103 6.81 12.29 -3.22
CA ARG A 103 6.02 12.43 -2.00
C ARG A 103 6.86 12.97 -0.83
N PRO A 104 7.41 14.19 -0.95
CA PRO A 104 8.34 14.74 0.03
C PRO A 104 7.74 14.89 1.44
N THR A 105 6.41 14.98 1.53
CA THR A 105 5.67 15.10 2.80
C THR A 105 5.40 13.77 3.49
N TRP A 106 5.76 12.62 2.88
CA TRP A 106 5.47 11.29 3.42
C TRP A 106 5.85 11.11 4.89
N PRO A 107 7.06 11.46 5.36
CA PRO A 107 7.42 11.26 6.77
C PRO A 107 6.49 11.97 7.74
N SER A 108 5.93 13.12 7.35
CA SER A 108 5.00 13.91 8.17
C SER A 108 3.55 13.43 8.07
N GLU A 109 3.20 12.71 7.00
CA GLU A 109 1.85 12.16 6.79
C GLU A 109 1.61 10.87 7.60
N ILE A 110 2.67 10.18 8.04
CA ILE A 110 2.55 8.95 8.83
C ILE A 110 1.73 9.23 10.09
N GLY A 111 0.69 8.42 10.30
CA GLY A 111 -0.27 8.58 11.39
C GLY A 111 -1.49 9.44 11.04
N GLU A 112 -1.46 10.24 9.96
CA GLU A 112 -2.64 10.97 9.49
C GLU A 112 -3.69 10.00 8.94
N ALA A 113 -4.96 10.28 9.22
CA ALA A 113 -6.07 9.54 8.65
C ALA A 113 -6.09 9.69 7.12
N VAL A 114 -6.21 8.57 6.41
CA VAL A 114 -6.18 8.54 4.95
C VAL A 114 -7.37 9.30 4.35
N ARG A 115 -8.54 9.20 4.98
CA ARG A 115 -9.70 10.05 4.73
C ARG A 115 -9.89 10.95 5.93
N ARG A 116 -9.63 12.26 5.78
CA ARG A 116 -10.05 13.22 6.82
C ARG A 116 -11.57 13.15 6.98
N PRO A 117 -12.09 13.13 8.22
CA PRO A 117 -13.53 13.29 8.44
C PRO A 117 -14.01 14.54 7.70
N ARG A 118 -15.14 14.46 6.98
CA ARG A 118 -15.79 15.70 6.54
C ARG A 118 -16.09 16.51 7.81
N PRO A 119 -15.80 17.82 7.85
CA PRO A 119 -16.26 18.64 8.95
C PRO A 119 -17.77 18.49 9.01
N SER A 120 -18.28 18.04 10.14
CA SER A 120 -19.72 17.97 10.39
C SER A 120 -20.28 19.37 10.23
N SER A 121 -21.04 19.60 9.16
CA SER A 121 -21.86 20.80 9.04
C SER A 121 -22.88 20.74 10.17
N LEU A 122 -22.68 21.54 11.22
CA LEU A 122 -23.69 21.86 12.21
C LEU A 122 -24.78 22.74 11.60
#